data_AF-A0A5J6QL88-F1
#
_entry.id   AF-A0A5J6QL88-F1
#
_cell.length_a   1.000
_cell.length_b   1.000
_cell.length_c   1.000
_cell.angle_alpha   90.00
_cell.angle_beta   90.00
_cell.angle_gamma   90.00
#
_symmetry.space_group_name_H-M   'P 1'
#
loop_
_entity.id
_entity.type
_entity.pdbx_description
1 polymer ?
#
loop_
_entity_poly.entity_id
_entity_poly.type
_entity_poly.pdbx_seq_one_letter_code
_entity_poly.pdbx_strand_id
1 'polypeptide(L)' 'MAQVREITIKLDPAGQAIPGCWVTDNGYTISQVNRPGHQYAVTRPTQSLPFGYSPVLEEILQLIEADIEASEVSA' A
#
# COMPACT_ATOMS: atom_id res chain seq x y z
N MET A 1 2.71 0.68 18.40
CA MET A 1 3.33 0.65 17.07
C MET A 1 2.43 -0.20 16.20
N ALA A 2 1.65 0.45 15.35
CA ALA A 2 0.80 -0.23 14.39
C ALA A 2 1.69 -0.78 13.26
N GLN A 3 1.50 -2.05 12.92
CA GLN A 3 2.29 -2.76 11.93
C GLN A 3 1.33 -3.34 10.89
N VAL A 4 1.76 -3.44 9.63
CA VAL A 4 1.03 -4.22 8.62
C VAL A 4 1.12 -5.69 9.00
N ARG A 5 -0.02 -6.32 9.30
CA ARG A 5 -0.04 -7.74 9.72
C ARG A 5 -0.44 -8.67 8.59
N GLU A 6 -1.17 -8.15 7.62
CA GLU A 6 -1.70 -8.94 6.52
C GLU A 6 -1.73 -8.13 5.22
N ILE A 7 -1.45 -8.81 4.11
CA ILE A 7 -1.57 -8.29 2.76
C ILE A 7 -2.42 -9.27 1.98
N THR A 8 -3.56 -8.82 1.46
CA THR A 8 -4.49 -9.65 0.69
C THR A 8 -4.67 -9.12 -0.71
N ILE A 9 -5.16 -9.97 -1.62
CA ILE A 9 -5.45 -9.57 -3.00
C ILE A 9 -6.57 -8.53 -2.98
N LYS A 10 -6.36 -7.41 -3.68
CA LYS A 10 -7.39 -6.39 -3.80
C LYS A 10 -8.48 -6.87 -4.75
N LEU A 11 -9.73 -6.75 -4.34
CA LEU A 11 -10.88 -7.07 -5.16
C LEU A 11 -11.51 -5.80 -5.75
N ASP A 12 -12.10 -5.93 -6.93
CA ASP A 12 -12.97 -4.92 -7.53
C ASP A 12 -14.36 -4.92 -6.85
N PRO A 13 -15.26 -3.97 -7.17
CA PRO A 13 -16.60 -3.94 -6.60
C PRO A 13 -17.47 -5.18 -6.91
N ALA A 14 -17.10 -5.98 -7.91
CA ALA A 14 -17.76 -7.24 -8.25
C ALA A 14 -17.15 -8.45 -7.52
N GLY A 15 -16.13 -8.23 -6.66
CA GLY A 15 -15.44 -9.28 -5.92
C GLY A 15 -14.36 -10.00 -6.72
N GLN A 16 -13.96 -9.48 -7.89
CA GLN A 16 -12.92 -10.08 -8.73
C GLN A 16 -11.54 -9.56 -8.33
N ALA A 17 -10.54 -10.45 -8.31
CA ALA A 17 -9.15 -10.08 -8.05
C ALA A 17 -8.64 -9.07 -9.08
N ILE A 18 -8.08 -7.95 -8.60
CA ILE A 18 -7.38 -6.97 -9.42
C ILE A 18 -5.92 -7.42 -9.54
N PRO A 19 -5.44 -7.79 -10.75
CA PRO A 19 -4.08 -8.27 -10.94
C PRO A 19 -3.05 -7.25 -10.48
N GLY A 20 -2.04 -7.72 -9.74
CA GLY A 20 -0.95 -6.88 -9.25
C GLY A 20 -1.39 -5.82 -8.24
N CYS A 21 -2.57 -5.94 -7.64
CA CYS A 21 -3.02 -5.05 -6.58
C CYS A 21 -3.30 -5.82 -5.28
N TRP A 22 -2.88 -5.24 -4.17
CA TRP A 22 -3.09 -5.75 -2.84
C TRP A 22 -3.59 -4.67 -1.90
N VAL A 23 -4.19 -5.10 -0.79
CA VAL A 23 -4.64 -4.23 0.29
C VAL A 23 -4.11 -4.75 1.62
N THR A 24 -3.65 -3.83 2.48
CA THR A 24 -3.25 -4.16 3.86
C THR A 24 -4.45 -4.18 4.79
N ASP A 25 -4.31 -4.80 5.97
CA ASP A 25 -5.30 -4.76 7.04
C ASP A 25 -5.62 -3.32 7.52
N ASN A 26 -4.68 -2.40 7.38
CA ASN A 26 -4.85 -0.97 7.66
C ASN A 26 -5.47 -0.17 6.48
N GLY A 27 -5.83 -0.84 5.37
CA GLY A 27 -6.52 -0.24 4.23
C GLY A 27 -5.64 0.45 3.19
N TYR A 28 -4.31 0.32 3.27
CA TYR A 28 -3.40 0.84 2.25
C TYR A 28 -3.50 -0.02 1.00
N THR A 29 -3.43 0.60 -0.18
CA THR A 29 -3.35 -0.14 -1.44
C THR A 29 -1.92 -0.18 -1.93
N ILE A 30 -1.44 -1.38 -2.26
CA ILE A 30 -0.16 -1.62 -2.93
C ILE A 30 -0.49 -2.05 -4.37
N SER A 31 0.14 -1.42 -5.35
CA SER A 31 -0.01 -1.82 -6.76
C SER A 31 1.34 -2.04 -7.41
N GLN A 32 1.44 -3.08 -8.24
CA GLN A 32 2.54 -3.24 -9.18
C GLN A 32 2.40 -2.21 -10.29
N VAL A 33 3.49 -1.52 -10.59
CA VAL A 33 3.58 -0.51 -11.64
C VAL A 33 4.72 -0.86 -12.58
N ASN A 34 4.50 -0.65 -13.88
CA ASN A 34 5.51 -0.93 -14.89
C ASN A 34 6.37 0.32 -15.12
N ARG A 35 7.17 0.70 -14.11
CA ARG A 35 8.06 1.87 -14.16
C ARG A 35 9.51 1.43 -13.95
N PRO A 36 10.48 1.89 -14.78
CA PRO A 36 11.89 1.60 -14.56
C PRO A 36 12.34 2.03 -13.15
N GLY A 37 12.94 1.11 -12.41
CA GLY A 37 13.42 1.34 -11.04
C GLY A 37 12.34 1.41 -9.95
N HIS A 38 11.04 1.30 -10.30
CA HIS A 38 9.94 1.34 -9.33
C HIS A 38 8.90 0.30 -9.73
N GLN A 39 8.83 -0.79 -8.96
CA GLN A 39 7.94 -1.92 -9.27
C GLN A 39 6.63 -1.85 -8.50
N TYR A 40 6.62 -1.13 -7.38
CA TYR A 40 5.49 -1.02 -6.48
C TYR A 40 5.18 0.45 -6.20
N ALA A 41 3.90 0.74 -6.04
CA ALA A 41 3.38 2.01 -5.58
C ALA A 41 2.46 1.78 -4.38
N VAL A 42 2.45 2.72 -3.44
CA VAL A 42 1.58 2.66 -2.26
C VAL A 42 0.69 3.89 -2.15
N THR A 43 -0.59 3.64 -1.88
CA THR A 43 -1.64 4.65 -1.77
C THR A 43 -2.29 4.55 -0.39
N ARG A 44 -2.47 5.70 0.27
CA ARG A 44 -3.16 5.78 1.56
C ARG A 44 -4.62 5.34 1.44
N PRO A 45 -5.25 4.87 2.54
CA PRO A 45 -6.68 4.59 2.57
C PRO A 45 -7.47 5.78 2.06
N THR A 46 -8.53 5.54 1.27
CA THR A 46 -9.43 6.56 0.68
C THR A 46 -8.80 7.54 -0.31
N GLN A 47 -7.48 7.51 -0.51
CA GLN A 47 -6.79 8.37 -1.46
C GLN A 47 -6.71 7.73 -2.85
N SER A 48 -6.57 8.57 -3.88
CA SER A 48 -6.47 8.14 -5.28
C SER A 48 -5.05 8.22 -5.84
N LEU A 49 -4.13 8.92 -5.16
CA LEU A 49 -2.77 9.14 -5.62
C LEU A 49 -1.76 8.39 -4.73
N PRO A 50 -0.78 7.67 -5.33
CA PRO A 50 0.29 7.07 -4.58
C PRO A 50 1.16 8.13 -3.89
N PHE A 51 1.57 7.86 -2.66
CA PHE A 51 2.49 8.72 -1.91
C PHE A 51 3.92 8.16 -1.88
N GLY A 52 4.11 6.88 -2.22
CA GLY A 52 5.40 6.21 -2.21
C GLY A 52 5.54 5.22 -3.37
N TYR A 53 6.78 5.03 -3.80
CA TYR A 53 7.17 4.07 -4.83
C TYR A 53 8.46 3.37 -4.43
N SER A 54 8.60 2.08 -4.75
CA SER A 54 9.83 1.34 -4.53
C SER A 54 9.95 0.16 -5.51
N PRO A 55 11.18 -0.27 -5.86
CA PRO A 55 11.40 -1.55 -6.54
C PRO A 55 11.20 -2.77 -5.63
N VAL A 56 11.14 -2.61 -4.31
CA VAL A 56 11.11 -3.68 -3.31
C VAL A 56 9.84 -3.59 -2.46
N LEU A 57 9.13 -4.71 -2.31
CA LEU A 57 7.89 -4.75 -1.51
C LEU A 57 8.15 -4.45 -0.03
N GLU A 58 9.27 -4.91 0.53
CA GLU A 58 9.65 -4.64 1.92
C GLU A 58 9.77 -3.14 2.23
N GLU A 59 10.37 -2.36 1.33
CA GLU A 59 10.45 -0.91 1.47
C GLU A 59 9.07 -0.24 1.43
N ILE A 60 8.12 -0.79 0.65
CA ILE A 60 6.73 -0.32 0.68
C ILE A 60 6.11 -0.53 2.06
N LEU A 61 6.35 -1.66 2.71
CA LEU A 61 5.81 -1.93 4.05
C LEU A 61 6.41 -0.98 5.08
N GLN A 62 7.72 -0.71 5.01
CA GLN A 62 8.37 0.28 5.86
C GLN A 62 7.80 1.69 5.65
N LEU A 63 7.47 2.08 4.41
CA LEU A 63 6.81 3.35 4.12
C LEU A 63 5.40 3.44 4.71
N ILE A 64 4.65 2.32 4.73
CA ILE A 64 3.32 2.26 5.35
C ILE A 64 3.44 2.41 6.86
N GLU A 65 4.35 1.68 7.50
CA GLU A 65 4.57 1.74 8.94
C GLU A 65 4.94 3.16 9.38
N ALA A 66 5.88 3.81 8.67
CA ALA A 66 6.26 5.19 8.93
C ALA A 66 5.10 6.19 8.73
N ASP A 67 4.25 5.97 7.73
CA ASP A 67 3.07 6.83 7.49
C ASP A 67 2.00 6.68 8.58
N ILE A 68 1.81 5.47 9.10
CA ILE A 68 0.90 5.22 10.21
C ILE A 68 1.42 5.92 11.47
N GLU A 69 2.71 5.75 11.82
CA GLU A 69 3.31 6.42 12.97
C GLU A 69 3.21 7.95 12.87
N ALA A 70 3.46 8.52 11.69
CA ALA A 70 3.33 9.96 11.47
C ALA A 70 1.88 10.47 11.60
N SER A 71 0.90 9.65 11.22
CA SER A 71 -0.53 9.99 11.33
C SER A 71 -1.03 9.94 12.78
N GLU A 72 -0.53 9.00 13.59
CA GLU A 72 -0.87 8.89 15.02
C GLU A 72 -0.36 10.08 15.85
N VAL A 73 0.73 10.73 15.44
CA VAL A 73 1.31 11.90 16.13
C VAL A 73 0.50 13.18 15.90
N SER A 74 -0.45 13.18 14.97
CA SER A 74 -1.24 14.36 14.60
C SER A 74 -2.65 14.40 15.23
N ALA A 75 -2.99 13.46 16.11
CA ALA A 75 -4.30 13.32 16.75
C ALA A 75 -4.29 13.71 18.24
#